data_AF-A0A1Y3WCE8-F1
#
_entry.id   AF-A0A1Y3WCE8-F1
#
_cell.length_a   1.000
_cell.length_b   1.000
_cell.length_c   1.000
_cell.angle_alpha   90.00
_cell.angle_beta   90.00
_cell.angle_gamma   90.00
#
_symmetry.space_group_name_H-M   'P 1'
#
loop_
_entity.id
_entity.type
_entity.pdbx_description
1 polymer ?
#
loop_
_entity_poly.entity_id
_entity_poly.type
_entity_poly.pdbx_seq_one_letter_code
_entity_poly.pdbx_strand_id
1 'polypeptide(L)' 'MSKEKPILQMLRDGYSQRHIASFLHVSRNTVARVAKAASEHQLSNDVLESMDEVEIRHTLFPEEALIPTLVTPDFPYIHK' A
#
# COMPACT_ATOMS: atom_id res chain seq x y z
N MET A 1 9.06 -4.77 -3.30
CA MET A 1 8.06 -5.00 -4.36
C MET A 1 6.69 -4.82 -3.75
N SER A 2 5.97 -3.79 -4.20
CA SER A 2 4.58 -3.53 -3.80
C SER A 2 3.70 -4.69 -4.29
N LYS A 3 2.67 -5.07 -3.54
CA LYS A 3 1.66 -6.06 -3.97
C LYS A 3 0.28 -5.42 -4.20
N GLU A 4 0.19 -4.10 -4.07
CA GLU A 4 -1.04 -3.32 -4.13
C GLU A 4 -1.62 -3.30 -5.55
N LYS A 5 -0.81 -3.03 -6.58
CA LYS A 5 -1.23 -3.08 -8.00
C LYS A 5 -1.80 -4.45 -8.41
N PRO A 6 -1.09 -5.58 -8.18
CA PRO A 6 -1.64 -6.89 -8.55
C PRO A 6 -2.86 -7.29 -7.70
N ILE A 7 -2.96 -6.86 -6.43
CA ILE A 7 -4.19 -7.05 -5.64
C ILE A 7 -5.37 -6.38 -6.34
N LEU A 8 -5.22 -5.12 -6.75
CA LEU A 8 -6.30 -4.35 -7.36
C LEU A 8 -6.71 -4.90 -8.73
N GLN A 9 -5.74 -5.32 -9.54
CA GLN A 9 -6.01 -6.00 -10.82
C GLN A 9 -6.81 -7.31 -10.61
N MET A 10 -6.41 -8.15 -9.66
CA MET A 10 -7.14 -9.40 -9.41
C MET A 10 -8.53 -9.16 -8.79
N LEU A 11 -8.70 -8.11 -7.97
CA LEU A 11 -10.03 -7.74 -7.47
C LEU A 11 -10.96 -7.33 -8.61
N ARG A 12 -10.43 -6.58 -9.60
CA ARG A 12 -11.18 -6.21 -10.82
C ARG A 12 -11.58 -7.44 -11.63
N ASP A 13 -10.69 -8.41 -11.74
CA ASP A 13 -10.93 -9.66 -12.47
C ASP A 13 -11.92 -10.60 -11.73
N GLY A 14 -12.44 -10.19 -10.57
CA GLY A 14 -13.48 -10.89 -9.83
C GLY A 14 -12.97 -11.99 -8.89
N TYR A 15 -11.67 -12.06 -8.64
CA TYR A 15 -11.11 -13.04 -7.72
C TYR A 15 -11.48 -12.72 -6.27
N SER A 16 -11.82 -13.76 -5.50
CA SER A 16 -12.08 -13.59 -4.07
C SER A 16 -10.82 -13.17 -3.30
N GLN A 17 -10.97 -12.36 -2.26
CA GLN A 17 -9.84 -11.92 -1.42
C GLN A 17 -9.02 -13.09 -0.86
N ARG A 18 -9.67 -14.23 -0.56
CA ARG A 18 -8.99 -15.45 -0.10
C ARG A 18 -8.06 -16.02 -1.18
N HIS A 19 -8.53 -16.08 -2.43
CA HIS A 19 -7.74 -16.54 -3.57
C HIS A 19 -6.54 -15.61 -3.81
N ILE A 20 -6.78 -14.30 -3.82
CA ILE A 20 -5.73 -13.28 -4.04
C ILE A 20 -4.65 -13.40 -2.97
N ALA A 21 -5.05 -13.52 -1.69
CA ALA A 21 -4.12 -13.68 -0.58
C ALA A 21 -3.23 -14.91 -0.74
N SER A 22 -3.81 -16.06 -1.12
CA SER A 22 -3.02 -17.26 -1.38
C SER A 22 -2.09 -17.14 -2.59
N PHE A 23 -2.56 -16.50 -3.66
CA PHE A 23 -1.82 -16.39 -4.93
C PHE A 23 -0.66 -15.40 -4.84
N LEU A 24 -0.88 -14.25 -4.19
CA LEU A 24 0.15 -13.21 -4.03
C LEU A 24 1.04 -13.41 -2.79
N HIS A 25 0.80 -14.47 -2.02
CA HIS A 25 1.48 -14.77 -0.76
C HIS A 25 1.44 -13.61 0.25
N VAL A 26 0.26 -13.00 0.39
CA VAL A 26 0.00 -11.90 1.33
C VAL A 26 -1.10 -12.27 2.32
N SER A 27 -1.18 -11.54 3.44
CA SER A 27 -2.26 -11.76 4.39
C SER A 27 -3.61 -11.32 3.80
N ARG A 28 -4.69 -12.00 4.18
CA ARG A 28 -6.06 -11.57 3.83
C ARG A 28 -6.35 -10.14 4.33
N ASN A 29 -5.77 -9.74 5.45
CA ASN A 29 -5.90 -8.39 5.99
C ASN A 29 -5.25 -7.35 5.05
N THR A 30 -4.13 -7.67 4.42
CA THR A 30 -3.48 -6.81 3.43
C THR A 30 -4.40 -6.59 2.23
N VAL A 31 -4.99 -7.66 1.70
CA VAL A 31 -5.95 -7.58 0.58
C VAL A 31 -7.16 -6.73 0.96
N ALA A 32 -7.75 -6.98 2.13
CA ALA A 32 -8.90 -6.21 2.62
C ALA A 32 -8.58 -4.73 2.82
N ARG A 33 -7.38 -4.42 3.35
CA ARG A 33 -6.90 -3.06 3.55
C ARG A 33 -6.75 -2.31 2.22
N VAL A 34 -6.17 -2.95 1.21
CA VAL A 34 -6.00 -2.38 -0.14
C VAL A 34 -7.35 -2.18 -0.82
N ALA A 35 -8.25 -3.18 -0.74
CA ALA A 35 -9.60 -3.06 -1.31
C ALA A 35 -10.38 -1.90 -0.68
N LYS A 36 -10.30 -1.75 0.64
CA LYS A 36 -10.92 -0.64 1.37
C LYS A 36 -10.36 0.71 0.93
N ALA A 37 -9.03 0.86 0.92
CA ALA A 37 -8.39 2.11 0.49
C ALA A 37 -8.78 2.49 -0.95
N ALA A 38 -8.79 1.53 -1.88
CA ALA A 38 -9.19 1.80 -3.26
C ALA A 38 -10.66 2.25 -3.38
N SER A 39 -11.56 1.69 -2.55
CA SER A 39 -12.96 2.11 -2.51
C SER A 39 -13.14 3.52 -1.94
N GLU A 40 -12.34 3.90 -0.94
CA GLU A 40 -12.38 5.23 -0.32
C GLU A 40 -11.85 6.31 -1.28
N HIS A 41 -10.80 6.00 -2.05
CA HIS A 41 -10.19 6.92 -3.00
C HIS A 41 -10.87 6.95 -4.38
N GLN A 42 -11.89 6.11 -4.62
CA GLN A 42 -12.65 6.04 -5.88
C GLN A 42 -11.74 5.99 -7.12
N LEU A 43 -10.65 5.23 -7.04
CA LEU A 43 -9.67 5.14 -8.12
C LEU A 43 -10.35 4.55 -9.37
N SER A 44 -10.35 5.31 -10.46
CA SER A 44 -10.85 4.80 -11.74
C SER A 44 -9.86 3.78 -12.31
N ASN A 45 -10.40 2.80 -13.04
CA ASN A 45 -9.60 1.70 -13.59
C ASN A 45 -8.51 2.19 -14.57
N ASP A 46 -8.80 3.24 -15.34
CA ASP A 46 -7.85 3.80 -16.31
C ASP A 46 -6.66 4.48 -15.63
N VAL A 47 -6.89 5.06 -14.45
CA VAL A 47 -5.84 5.69 -13.64
C VAL A 47 -4.96 4.62 -12.99
N LEU A 48 -5.52 3.47 -12.60
CA LEU A 48 -4.75 2.40 -11.97
C LEU A 48 -3.71 1.77 -12.91
N GLU A 49 -4.04 1.63 -14.20
CA GLU A 49 -3.14 1.00 -15.16
C GLU A 49 -1.97 1.92 -15.54
N SER A 50 -2.19 3.23 -15.59
CA SER A 50 -1.16 4.22 -15.91
C SER A 50 -0.21 4.53 -14.75
N MET A 51 -0.62 4.26 -13.50
CA MET A 51 0.19 4.53 -12.31
C MET A 51 1.20 3.44 -12.00
N ASP A 52 2.36 3.85 -11.52
CA ASP A 52 3.40 2.95 -11.02
C ASP A 52 3.09 2.42 -9.60
N GLU A 53 3.74 1.32 -9.22
CA GLU A 53 3.55 0.68 -7.91
C GLU A 53 3.76 1.61 -6.71
N VAL A 54 4.68 2.57 -6.85
CA VAL A 54 5.01 3.56 -5.84
C VAL A 54 3.90 4.61 -5.74
N GLU A 55 3.41 5.09 -6.87
CA GLU A 55 2.33 6.08 -6.92
C GLU A 55 1.03 5.49 -6.36
N ILE A 56 0.70 4.25 -6.70
CA ILE A 56 -0.47 3.52 -6.15
C ILE A 56 -0.37 3.40 -4.64
N ARG A 57 0.82 3.11 -4.10
CA ARG A 57 1.01 3.04 -2.65
C ARG A 57 0.78 4.40 -1.99
N HIS A 58 1.31 5.47 -2.57
CA HIS A 58 1.13 6.82 -2.03
C HIS A 58 -0.32 7.31 -2.09
N THR A 59 -1.06 6.96 -3.14
CA THR A 59 -2.47 7.33 -3.23
C THR A 59 -3.35 6.54 -2.28
N LEU A 60 -3.08 5.24 -2.09
CA LEU A 60 -3.84 4.40 -1.15
C LEU A 60 -3.49 4.67 0.32
N PHE A 61 -2.23 5.01 0.61
CA PHE A 61 -1.70 5.15 1.97
C PHE A 61 -0.88 6.43 2.12
N PRO A 62 -1.49 7.62 2.02
CA PRO A 62 -0.77 8.89 2.15
C PRO A 62 -0.13 9.08 3.53
N GLU A 63 -0.71 8.49 4.58
CA GLU A 63 -0.17 8.55 5.94
C GLU A 63 1.15 7.79 6.10
N GLU A 64 1.37 6.71 5.34
CA GLU A 64 2.65 5.98 5.36
C GLU A 64 3.79 6.82 4.76
N ALA A 65 3.47 7.80 3.92
CA ALA A 65 4.44 8.75 3.39
C ALA A 65 4.86 9.82 4.41
N LEU A 66 4.09 9.98 5.49
CA LEU A 66 4.32 10.98 6.53
C LEU A 66 5.19 10.48 7.68
N ILE A 67 5.66 9.23 7.65
CA ILE A 67 6.52 8.68 8.71
C ILE A 67 7.80 9.54 8.78
N PRO A 68 7.97 10.35 9.83
CA PRO A 68 9.13 11.22 9.92
C PRO A 68 10.37 10.35 10.11
N THR A 69 11.42 10.66 9.35
CA THR A 69 12.73 10.04 9.56
C THR A 69 13.22 10.41 10.96
N LEU A 70 13.32 9.42 11.85
CA LEU A 70 13.91 9.60 13.16
C LEU A 70 15.39 9.95 12.99
N VAL A 71 15.73 11.23 13.15
CA VAL A 71 17.11 11.69 13.17
C VAL A 71 17.65 11.49 14.59
N THR A 72 18.77 10.79 14.72
CA THR A 72 19.50 10.74 15.99
C THR A 72 19.92 12.16 16.37
N PRO A 73 19.50 12.67 17.54
CA PRO A 73 19.93 13.99 17.98
C PRO A 73 21.44 13.99 18.21
N ASP A 74 22.11 15.09 17.87
CA ASP A 74 23.51 15.28 18.22
C ASP A 74 23.60 15.39 19.75
N PHE A 75 24.34 14.47 20.38
CA PHE A 75 24.66 14.50 21.80
C PHE A 75 26.09 15.04 21.99
N PRO A 76 26.35 16.36 21.86
CA PRO A 76 27.69 16.90 22.01
C PRO A 76 28.24 16.78 23.44
N TYR A 77 27.38 16.56 24.45
CA TYR A 77 27.78 16.45 25.85
C TYR A 77 27.08 15.29 26.54
N ILE A 78 27.81 14.18 26.70
CA ILE A 78 27.49 13.14 27.70
C ILE A 78 28.24 13.54 28.97
N HIS A 79 27.52 14.06 29.96
CA HIS A 79 28.08 14.18 31.32
C HIS A 79 28.14 12.77 31.93
N LYS A 80 29.37 12.32 32.25
CA LYS A 80 29.63 11.08 33.00
C LYS A 80 29.48 11.30 34.50
#